data_AF-A0A517Z1I6-F1
#
_entry.id   AF-A0A517Z1I6-F1
#
_cell.length_a   1.000
_cell.length_b   1.000
_cell.length_c   1.000
_cell.angle_alpha   90.00
_cell.angle_beta   90.00
_cell.angle_gamma   90.00
#
_symmetry.space_group_name_H-M   'P 1'
#
loop_
_entity.id
_entity.type
_entity.pdbx_description
1 polymer ?
#
loop_
_entity_poly.entity_id
_entity_poly.type
_entity_poly.pdbx_seq_one_letter_code
_entity_poly.pdbx_strand_id
1 'polypeptide(L)'
;MTRLEGILLLCLAAVAGCDRGPRGGSSDAIESHPELQAPVLDLDPKNPQIDRFVDDLASLGYRLQFDADRSEWRSTEPVVEAYVIRLSIGAFPPDSSLEEMQRSLMAINLAYDLNPEAHLAMSEPGLVRLDSEGNNSRELLEALDSEPFRTARDELKQAFVGYRPAVP
;
A
#
# COMPACT_ATOMS: atom_id res chain seq x y z
N MET A 1 -9.65 41.38 2.76
CA MET A 1 -9.58 39.93 3.05
C MET A 1 -8.11 39.54 3.00
N THR A 2 -7.47 39.47 4.15
CA THR A 2 -6.01 39.44 4.32
C THR A 2 -5.59 38.19 5.09
N ARG A 3 -4.65 37.45 4.47
CA ARG A 3 -3.50 36.67 5.02
C ARG A 3 -3.77 35.56 6.06
N LEU A 4 -3.37 34.31 5.81
CA LEU A 4 -2.02 33.70 5.95
C LEU A 4 -1.55 33.66 7.43
N GLU A 5 -1.81 32.53 8.09
CA GLU A 5 -1.21 32.06 9.35
C GLU A 5 -1.12 30.51 9.25
N GLY A 6 -0.09 29.79 9.66
CA GLY A 6 1.14 30.16 10.35
C GLY A 6 2.13 28.98 10.26
N ILE A 7 3.40 29.35 10.09
CA ILE A 7 4.59 28.51 9.99
C ILE A 7 5.15 28.27 11.40
N LEU A 8 5.59 27.03 11.64
CA LEU A 8 6.76 26.61 12.44
C LEU A 8 6.96 27.19 13.85
N LEU A 9 6.96 26.33 14.87
CA LEU A 9 7.73 26.60 16.09
C LEU A 9 8.50 25.34 16.54
N LEU A 10 9.82 25.45 16.43
CA LEU A 10 10.82 24.67 17.15
C LEU A 10 10.60 24.78 18.66
N CYS A 11 10.99 23.75 19.40
CA CYS A 11 11.77 23.93 20.64
C CYS A 11 12.60 22.68 20.96
N LEU A 12 13.88 22.74 20.58
CA LEU A 12 14.98 22.04 21.23
C LEU A 12 15.21 22.70 22.60
N ALA A 13 15.34 21.91 23.67
CA ALA A 13 15.91 22.38 24.93
C ALA A 13 16.77 21.28 25.56
N ALA A 14 17.86 21.73 26.19
CA ALA A 14 19.11 21.02 26.38
C ALA A 14 19.27 20.35 27.76
N VAL A 15 20.24 19.43 27.77
CA VAL A 15 21.03 18.81 28.84
C VAL A 15 21.25 19.68 30.09
N ALA A 16 21.06 19.10 31.28
CA ALA A 16 21.95 19.29 32.46
C ALA A 16 21.61 18.31 33.60
N GLY A 17 22.64 17.71 34.22
CA GLY A 17 22.58 17.20 35.59
C GLY A 17 23.15 15.80 35.83
N CYS A 18 24.48 15.69 35.96
CA CYS A 18 25.11 14.57 36.66
C CYS A 18 25.14 14.90 38.16
N ASP A 19 24.61 14.02 39.02
CA ASP A 19 25.06 13.88 40.41
C ASP A 19 24.92 12.41 40.85
N ARG A 20 25.87 11.94 41.66
CA ARG A 20 26.16 10.53 41.97
C ARG A 20 25.66 10.18 43.37
N GLY A 21 24.94 9.07 43.53
CA GLY A 21 24.70 8.45 44.84
C GLY A 21 24.24 6.98 44.71
N PRO A 22 24.79 6.00 45.46
CA PRO A 22 24.72 4.58 45.10
C PRO A 22 23.75 3.73 45.96
N ARG A 23 23.52 2.50 45.46
CA ARG A 23 22.99 1.28 46.12
C ARG A 23 21.48 1.18 46.37
N GLY A 24 20.89 0.21 45.68
CA GLY A 24 19.65 -0.45 46.06
C GLY A 24 19.13 -1.24 44.88
N GLY A 25 19.34 -2.56 44.87
CA GLY A 25 18.77 -3.40 43.84
C GLY A 25 17.24 -3.39 43.92
N SER A 26 16.60 -3.11 42.80
CA SER A 26 15.55 -3.98 42.33
C SER A 26 15.83 -4.20 40.85
N SER A 27 16.07 -5.46 40.50
CA SER A 27 16.02 -5.94 39.13
C SER A 27 14.55 -5.97 38.75
N ASP A 28 13.92 -4.79 38.67
CA ASP A 28 12.59 -4.69 38.10
C ASP A 28 12.78 -4.85 36.61
N ALA A 29 12.24 -5.96 36.14
CA ALA A 29 12.19 -6.35 34.75
C ALA A 29 11.95 -5.11 33.90
N ILE A 30 12.89 -4.86 32.98
CA ILE A 30 12.45 -4.36 31.68
C ILE A 30 11.51 -5.47 31.22
N GLU A 31 10.21 -5.31 31.47
CA GLU A 31 9.20 -5.97 30.69
C GLU A 31 9.54 -5.57 29.26
N SER A 32 10.25 -6.46 28.59
CA SER A 32 10.24 -6.61 27.16
C SER A 32 8.77 -6.78 26.82
N HIS A 33 8.09 -5.64 26.69
CA HIS A 33 6.91 -5.55 25.88
C HIS A 33 7.34 -6.22 24.59
N PRO A 34 6.73 -7.34 24.18
CA PRO A 34 6.90 -7.77 22.81
C PRO A 34 6.49 -6.52 22.03
N GLU A 35 7.44 -5.88 21.34
CA GLU A 35 7.09 -4.90 20.34
C GLU A 35 6.01 -5.62 19.53
N LEU A 36 4.77 -5.14 19.61
CA LEU A 36 3.66 -5.67 18.84
C LEU A 36 4.05 -5.41 17.39
N GLN A 37 4.79 -6.36 16.83
CA GLN A 37 5.29 -6.29 15.47
C GLN A 37 4.06 -6.20 14.60
N ALA A 38 3.96 -5.10 13.86
CA ALA A 38 2.87 -4.91 12.94
C ALA A 38 2.88 -6.08 11.94
N PRO A 39 1.72 -6.66 11.59
CA PRO A 39 1.65 -7.79 10.68
C PRO A 39 2.37 -7.47 9.37
N VAL A 40 3.18 -8.42 8.89
CA VAL A 40 3.86 -8.25 7.62
C VAL A 40 2.84 -8.36 6.49
N LEU A 41 2.84 -7.37 5.59
CA LEU A 41 2.05 -7.42 4.36
C LEU A 41 2.62 -8.51 3.45
N ASP A 42 1.83 -9.54 3.19
CA ASP A 42 2.20 -10.63 2.29
C ASP A 42 1.92 -10.22 0.84
N LEU A 43 2.95 -10.28 -0.01
CA LEU A 43 2.87 -9.93 -1.44
C LEU A 43 2.94 -11.18 -2.34
N ASP A 44 2.90 -12.40 -1.77
CA ASP A 44 2.92 -13.62 -2.57
C ASP A 44 1.66 -13.69 -3.45
N PRO A 45 1.78 -13.71 -4.80
CA PRO A 45 0.64 -13.81 -5.69
C PRO A 45 -0.20 -15.09 -5.49
N LYS A 46 0.35 -16.11 -4.81
CA LYS A 46 -0.35 -17.35 -4.47
C LYS A 46 -1.10 -17.27 -3.15
N ASN A 47 -1.06 -16.13 -2.46
CA ASN A 47 -1.88 -15.91 -1.27
C ASN A 47 -3.37 -16.05 -1.65
N PRO A 48 -4.14 -16.90 -0.96
CA PRO A 48 -5.52 -17.20 -1.35
C PRO A 48 -6.48 -15.99 -1.25
N GLN A 49 -6.16 -14.98 -0.44
CA GLN A 49 -6.95 -13.74 -0.41
C GLN A 49 -6.72 -12.90 -1.66
N ILE A 50 -5.46 -12.83 -2.11
CA ILE A 50 -5.06 -12.11 -3.34
C ILE A 50 -5.66 -12.82 -4.56
N ASP A 51 -5.49 -14.14 -4.65
CA ASP A 51 -6.00 -14.98 -5.75
C ASP A 51 -7.51 -14.78 -5.97
N ARG A 52 -8.31 -14.85 -4.89
CA ARG A 52 -9.77 -14.62 -4.97
C ARG A 52 -10.13 -13.21 -5.44
N PHE A 53 -9.39 -12.20 -5.00
CA PHE A 53 -9.63 -10.83 -5.44
C PHE A 53 -9.29 -10.65 -6.92
N VAL A 54 -8.19 -11.26 -7.39
CA VAL A 54 -7.83 -11.25 -8.81
C VAL A 54 -8.87 -11.97 -9.67
N ASP A 55 -9.41 -13.09 -9.20
CA ASP A 55 -10.52 -13.78 -9.86
C ASP A 55 -11.80 -12.93 -9.92
N ASP A 56 -12.12 -12.22 -8.83
CA ASP A 56 -13.25 -11.28 -8.79
C ASP A 56 -13.07 -10.15 -9.82
N LEU A 57 -11.88 -9.55 -9.89
CA LEU A 57 -11.54 -8.56 -10.92
C LEU A 57 -11.69 -9.13 -12.33
N ALA A 58 -11.27 -10.37 -12.58
CA ALA A 58 -11.44 -11.01 -13.88
C ALA A 58 -12.92 -11.17 -14.25
N SER A 59 -13.80 -11.44 -13.28
CA SER A 59 -15.26 -11.49 -13.49
C SER A 59 -15.86 -10.13 -13.89
N LEU A 60 -15.21 -9.03 -13.48
CA LEU A 60 -15.53 -7.65 -13.86
C LEU A 60 -14.87 -7.22 -15.18
N GLY A 61 -14.09 -8.09 -15.82
CA GLY A 61 -13.38 -7.82 -17.08
C GLY A 61 -11.93 -7.37 -16.91
N TYR A 62 -11.44 -7.19 -15.68
CA TYR A 62 -10.06 -6.83 -15.37
C TYR A 62 -9.17 -8.07 -15.25
N ARG A 63 -8.69 -8.56 -16.39
CA ARG A 63 -7.75 -9.69 -16.41
C ARG A 63 -6.33 -9.23 -16.07
N LEU A 64 -5.80 -9.78 -14.98
CA LEU A 64 -4.46 -9.48 -14.49
C LEU A 64 -3.52 -10.69 -14.65
N GLN A 65 -2.27 -10.42 -14.93
CA GLN A 65 -1.17 -11.38 -14.91
C GLN A 65 -0.09 -10.89 -13.96
N PHE A 66 0.43 -11.78 -13.13
CA PHE A 66 1.55 -11.46 -12.26
C PHE A 66 2.86 -11.46 -13.04
N ASP A 67 3.59 -10.35 -13.00
CA ASP A 67 4.97 -10.21 -13.46
C ASP A 67 5.91 -10.55 -12.30
N ALA A 68 6.51 -11.74 -12.36
CA ALA A 68 7.42 -12.22 -11.33
C ALA A 68 8.76 -11.47 -11.27
N ASP A 69 9.20 -10.86 -12.37
CA ASP A 69 10.47 -10.12 -12.41
C ASP A 69 10.33 -8.76 -11.70
N ARG A 70 9.12 -8.19 -11.70
CA ARG A 70 8.81 -6.91 -11.06
C ARG A 70 7.99 -7.02 -9.77
N SER A 71 7.52 -8.21 -9.43
CA SER A 71 6.62 -8.45 -8.29
C SER A 71 5.37 -7.57 -8.31
N GLU A 72 4.74 -7.45 -9.49
CA GLU A 72 3.55 -6.62 -9.69
C GLU A 72 2.52 -7.33 -10.57
N TRP A 73 1.25 -6.96 -10.43
CA TRP A 73 0.16 -7.39 -11.30
C TRP A 73 0.02 -6.42 -12.47
N ARG A 74 -0.24 -6.96 -13.67
CA ARG A 74 -0.46 -6.16 -14.88
C ARG A 74 -1.73 -6.57 -15.60
N SER A 75 -2.44 -5.59 -16.18
CA SER A 75 -3.54 -5.93 -17.09
C SER A 75 -3.00 -6.64 -18.33
N THR A 76 -3.76 -7.62 -18.83
CA THR A 76 -3.39 -8.34 -20.06
C THR A 76 -3.70 -7.55 -21.33
N GLU A 77 -4.57 -6.55 -21.22
CA GLU A 77 -5.01 -5.70 -22.33
C GLU A 77 -4.59 -4.24 -22.06
N PRO A 78 -4.12 -3.51 -23.09
CA PRO A 78 -3.82 -2.10 -22.95
C PRO A 78 -5.09 -1.30 -22.67
N VAL A 79 -4.96 -0.31 -21.80
CA VAL A 79 -6.04 0.64 -21.47
C VAL A 79 -5.95 1.89 -22.33
N VAL A 80 -4.73 2.29 -22.71
CA VAL A 80 -4.48 3.41 -23.62
C VAL A 80 -3.27 3.08 -24.48
N GLU A 81 -3.45 3.07 -25.80
CA GLU A 81 -2.40 2.74 -26.78
C GLU A 81 -1.65 1.43 -26.45
N ALA A 82 -0.37 1.51 -26.09
CA ALA A 82 0.48 0.39 -25.71
C ALA A 82 0.70 0.28 -24.19
N TYR A 83 -0.06 1.02 -23.37
CA TYR A 83 0.08 1.02 -21.91
C TYR A 83 -0.96 0.11 -21.24
N VAL A 84 -0.46 -0.76 -20.36
CA VAL A 84 -1.25 -1.59 -19.46
C VAL A 84 -1.21 -1.02 -18.06
N ILE A 85 -2.23 -1.38 -17.27
CA ILE A 85 -2.25 -1.07 -15.85
C ILE A 85 -1.20 -1.93 -15.15
N ARG A 86 -0.49 -1.34 -14.20
CA ARG A 86 0.31 -2.06 -13.20
C ARG A 86 -0.12 -1.68 -11.79
N LEU A 87 -0.10 -2.63 -10.88
CA LEU A 87 -0.38 -2.42 -9.46
C LEU A 87 0.23 -3.55 -8.61
N SER A 88 0.35 -3.33 -7.32
CA SER A 88 0.71 -4.36 -6.34
C SER A 88 -0.47 -4.61 -5.41
N ILE A 89 -0.69 -5.87 -5.04
CA ILE A 89 -1.71 -6.30 -4.09
C ILE A 89 -0.99 -7.02 -2.97
N GLY A 90 -1.35 -6.73 -1.73
CA GLY A 90 -0.88 -7.46 -0.57
C GLY A 90 -2.04 -7.90 0.31
N ALA A 91 -1.80 -8.95 1.09
CA ALA A 91 -2.73 -9.48 2.07
C ALA A 91 -2.16 -9.36 3.48
N PHE A 92 -3.04 -9.04 4.42
CA PHE A 92 -2.75 -9.14 5.84
C PHE A 92 -3.30 -10.46 6.39
N PRO A 93 -2.70 -10.98 7.49
CA PRO A 93 -3.28 -12.09 8.23
C PRO A 93 -4.78 -11.84 8.53
N PRO A 94 -5.67 -12.85 8.34
CA PRO A 94 -7.12 -12.68 8.52
C PRO A 94 -7.57 -12.25 9.92
N ASP A 95 -6.72 -12.39 10.93
CA ASP A 95 -6.94 -11.98 12.31
C ASP A 95 -6.39 -10.58 12.64
N SER A 96 -5.76 -9.91 11.67
CA SER A 96 -5.22 -8.56 11.86
C SER A 96 -6.33 -7.56 12.13
N SER A 97 -6.15 -6.73 13.14
CA SER A 97 -7.01 -5.58 13.40
C SER A 97 -6.77 -4.46 12.38
N LEU A 98 -7.74 -3.55 12.25
CA LEU A 98 -7.59 -2.34 11.44
C LEU A 98 -6.36 -1.52 11.85
N GLU A 99 -6.12 -1.36 13.15
CA GLU A 99 -5.00 -0.58 13.67
C GLU A 99 -3.65 -1.21 13.29
N GLU A 100 -3.55 -2.54 13.39
CA GLU A 100 -2.35 -3.28 13.00
C GLU A 100 -2.06 -3.16 11.50
N MET A 101 -3.08 -3.30 10.65
CA MET A 101 -2.95 -3.10 9.21
C MET A 101 -2.49 -1.68 8.87
N GLN A 102 -3.12 -0.66 9.46
CA GLN A 102 -2.75 0.74 9.26
C GLN A 102 -1.30 1.02 9.71
N ARG A 103 -0.90 0.50 10.88
CA ARG A 103 0.48 0.64 11.38
C ARG A 103 1.48 -0.01 10.44
N SER A 104 1.14 -1.17 9.87
CA SER A 104 1.98 -1.87 8.91
C SER A 104 2.18 -1.07 7.62
N LEU A 105 1.10 -0.50 7.07
CA LEU A 105 1.19 0.37 5.88
C LEU A 105 2.00 1.63 6.14
N MET A 106 1.83 2.26 7.32
CA MET A 106 2.64 3.41 7.72
C MET A 106 4.13 3.05 7.85
N ALA A 107 4.45 1.86 8.38
CA ALA A 107 5.82 1.41 8.56
C ALA A 107 6.56 1.17 7.24
N ILE A 108 5.86 0.68 6.21
CA ILE A 108 6.44 0.45 4.88
C ILE A 108 6.43 1.70 4.00
N ASN A 109 5.83 2.81 4.44
CA ASN A 109 5.72 4.09 3.73
C ASN A 109 5.26 3.94 2.27
N LEU A 110 4.40 2.95 2.00
CA LEU A 110 3.84 2.71 0.68
C LEU A 110 2.48 3.38 0.58
N ALA A 111 2.22 4.01 -0.57
CA ALA A 111 0.91 4.56 -0.92
C ALA A 111 -0.04 3.43 -1.33
N TYR A 112 -0.49 2.66 -0.34
CA TYR A 112 -1.48 1.61 -0.52
C TYR A 112 -2.81 2.07 0.06
N ASP A 113 -3.87 1.86 -0.71
CA ASP A 113 -5.23 1.89 -0.22
C ASP A 113 -5.50 0.60 0.57
N LEU A 114 -6.21 0.71 1.69
CA LEU A 114 -6.54 -0.41 2.58
C LEU A 114 -8.00 -0.82 2.41
N ASN A 115 -8.25 -2.11 2.17
CA ASN A 115 -9.56 -2.74 2.32
C ASN A 115 -9.53 -3.61 3.59
N PRO A 116 -10.00 -3.08 4.75
CA PRO A 116 -9.90 -3.78 6.02
C PRO A 116 -10.87 -4.95 6.15
N GLU A 117 -11.97 -4.95 5.40
CA GLU A 117 -12.94 -6.07 5.43
C GLU A 117 -12.42 -7.29 4.67
N ALA A 118 -11.58 -7.07 3.65
CA ALA A 118 -10.93 -8.14 2.90
C ALA A 118 -9.53 -8.52 3.44
N HIS A 119 -9.02 -7.76 4.41
CA HIS A 119 -7.62 -7.82 4.85
C HIS A 119 -6.65 -7.70 3.67
N LEU A 120 -6.93 -6.79 2.74
CA LEU A 120 -6.12 -6.53 1.56
C LEU A 120 -5.63 -5.09 1.53
N ALA A 121 -4.49 -4.88 0.88
CA ALA A 121 -3.97 -3.57 0.53
C ALA A 121 -3.62 -3.55 -0.97
N MET A 122 -3.83 -2.41 -1.64
CA MET A 122 -3.54 -2.25 -3.06
C MET A 122 -2.80 -0.93 -3.30
N SER A 123 -1.73 -0.96 -4.10
CA SER A 123 -1.05 0.27 -4.51
C SER A 123 -1.93 1.11 -5.43
N GLU A 124 -1.64 2.41 -5.54
CA GLU A 124 -2.25 3.23 -6.60
C GLU A 124 -1.97 2.61 -7.99
N PRO A 125 -3.00 2.34 -8.82
CA PRO A 125 -2.80 1.83 -10.17
C PRO A 125 -2.00 2.81 -11.01
N GLY A 126 -0.99 2.31 -11.73
CA GLY A 126 -0.16 3.08 -12.65
C GLY A 126 -0.17 2.50 -14.06
N LEU A 127 0.60 3.11 -14.96
CA LEU A 127 0.77 2.64 -16.34
C LEU A 127 2.19 2.18 -16.60
N VAL A 128 2.32 1.07 -17.32
CA VAL A 128 3.57 0.59 -17.88
C VAL A 128 3.37 0.22 -19.34
N ARG A 129 4.36 0.50 -20.18
CA ARG A 129 4.32 0.18 -21.60
C ARG A 129 4.51 -1.33 -21.80
N LEU A 130 3.76 -1.92 -22.73
CA LEU A 130 3.87 -3.34 -23.10
C LEU A 130 5.20 -3.65 -23.79
N ASP A 131 5.66 -2.76 -24.64
CA ASP A 131 6.93 -2.90 -25.35
C ASP A 131 8.09 -2.29 -24.53
N SER A 132 9.31 -2.70 -24.87
CA SER A 132 10.55 -2.22 -24.23
C SER A 132 11.18 -1.04 -24.98
N GLU A 133 10.50 -0.48 -25.98
CA GLU A 133 11.06 0.57 -26.81
C GLU A 133 10.96 1.91 -26.06
N GLY A 134 12.12 2.42 -25.64
CA GLY A 134 12.36 3.78 -25.16
C GLY A 134 11.24 4.45 -24.36
N ASN A 135 11.43 4.61 -23.04
CA ASN A 135 10.53 5.40 -22.19
C ASN A 135 10.35 6.83 -22.73
N ASN A 136 9.24 7.09 -23.43
CA ASN A 136 8.81 8.44 -23.75
C ASN A 136 7.98 8.98 -22.59
N SER A 137 8.65 9.68 -21.66
CA SER A 137 7.99 10.24 -20.48
C SER A 137 6.81 11.15 -20.82
N ARG A 138 6.80 11.80 -22.00
CA ARG A 138 5.68 12.64 -22.43
C ARG A 138 4.45 11.79 -22.75
N GLU A 139 4.61 10.74 -23.53
CA GLU A 139 3.51 9.81 -23.86
C GLU A 139 2.96 9.17 -22.58
N LEU A 140 3.82 8.78 -21.65
CA LEU A 140 3.37 8.23 -20.37
C LEU A 140 2.54 9.26 -19.56
N LEU A 141 2.97 10.52 -19.50
CA LEU A 141 2.20 11.57 -18.81
C LEU A 141 0.85 11.83 -19.49
N GLU A 142 0.84 11.91 -20.83
CA GLU A 142 -0.40 12.06 -21.60
C GLU A 142 -1.34 10.85 -21.39
N ALA A 143 -0.80 9.63 -21.30
CA ALA A 143 -1.53 8.42 -20.98
C ALA A 143 -2.08 8.41 -19.55
N LEU A 144 -1.29 8.86 -18.56
CA LEU A 144 -1.72 8.98 -17.15
C LEU A 144 -2.80 10.06 -16.95
N ASP A 145 -2.82 11.10 -17.78
CA ASP A 145 -3.85 12.14 -17.75
C ASP A 145 -5.07 11.79 -18.63
N SER A 146 -5.00 10.68 -19.38
CA SER A 146 -6.06 10.27 -20.31
C SER A 146 -7.33 9.82 -19.58
N GLU A 147 -8.48 10.09 -20.19
CA GLU A 147 -9.78 9.65 -19.65
C GLU A 147 -9.89 8.11 -19.53
N PRO A 148 -9.45 7.30 -20.52
CA PRO A 148 -9.50 5.84 -20.40
C PRO A 148 -8.76 5.31 -19.18
N PHE A 149 -7.55 5.82 -18.90
CA PHE A 149 -6.80 5.39 -17.73
C PHE A 149 -7.44 5.84 -16.42
N ARG A 150 -7.90 7.09 -16.32
CA ARG A 150 -8.57 7.57 -15.09
C ARG A 150 -9.82 6.76 -14.79
N THR A 151 -10.64 6.47 -15.81
CA THR A 151 -11.85 5.66 -15.67
C THR A 151 -11.49 4.24 -15.20
N ALA A 152 -10.53 3.58 -15.85
CA ALA A 152 -10.11 2.24 -15.44
C ALA A 152 -9.48 2.20 -14.03
N ARG A 153 -8.69 3.21 -13.67
CA ARG A 153 -8.12 3.37 -12.33
C ARG A 153 -9.21 3.53 -11.29
N ASP A 154 -10.17 4.42 -11.53
CA ASP A 154 -11.25 4.71 -10.57
C ASP A 154 -12.17 3.49 -10.41
N GLU A 155 -12.46 2.77 -11.49
CA GLU A 155 -13.19 1.50 -11.47
C GLU A 155 -12.44 0.40 -10.66
N LEU A 156 -11.13 0.23 -10.87
CA LEU A 156 -10.33 -0.71 -10.07
C LEU A 156 -10.31 -0.33 -8.59
N LYS A 157 -10.19 0.95 -8.26
CA LYS A 157 -10.24 1.43 -6.88
C LYS A 157 -11.61 1.17 -6.26
N GLN A 158 -12.68 1.41 -7.01
CA GLN A 158 -14.04 1.13 -6.55
C GLN A 158 -14.27 -0.37 -6.34
N ALA A 159 -13.80 -1.21 -7.27
CA ALA A 159 -13.86 -2.66 -7.14
C ALA A 159 -13.07 -3.13 -5.89
N PHE A 160 -11.86 -2.61 -5.69
CA PHE A 160 -11.04 -2.92 -4.52
C PHE A 160 -11.74 -2.54 -3.21
N VAL A 161 -12.26 -1.32 -3.08
CA VAL A 161 -12.95 -0.87 -1.86
C VAL A 161 -14.28 -1.60 -1.64
N GLY A 162 -14.96 -1.97 -2.72
CA GLY A 162 -16.23 -2.70 -2.71
C GLY A 162 -16.10 -4.21 -2.49
N TYR A 163 -14.92 -4.78 -2.73
CA TYR A 163 -14.69 -6.21 -2.62
C TYR A 163 -14.94 -6.70 -1.19
N ARG A 164 -15.72 -7.77 -1.08
CA ARG A 164 -16.00 -8.49 0.17
C ARG A 164 -15.71 -9.96 -0.08
N PRO A 165 -14.75 -10.56 0.64
CA PRO A 165 -14.49 -11.98 0.47
C PRO A 165 -15.77 -12.75 0.83
N ALA A 166 -16.12 -13.74 0.02
CA ALA A 166 -17.15 -14.68 0.41
C ALA A 166 -16.75 -15.31 1.75
N VAL A 167 -17.65 -15.25 2.75
CA VAL A 167 -17.43 -15.92 4.03
C VAL A 167 -17.34 -17.42 3.75
N PRO A 168 -16.24 -18.09 4.12
CA PRO A 168 -16.11 -19.53 3.95
C PRO A 168 -17.12 -20.32 4.81
#